data_AF-A0A7L0TJH1-F1
#
_entry.id   AF-A0A7L0TJH1-F1
#
_cell.length_a   1.000
_cell.length_b   1.000
_cell.length_c   1.000
_cell.angle_alpha   90.00
_cell.angle_beta   90.00
_cell.angle_gamma   90.00
#
_symmetry.space_group_name_H-M   'P 1'
#
loop_
_entity.id
_entity.type
_entity.pdbx_description
1 polymer ?
#
loop_
_entity_poly.entity_id
_entity_poly.type
_entity_poly.pdbx_seq_one_letter_code
_entity_poly.pdbx_strand_id
1 'polypeptide(L)'
;GQKLSCVFWETTGTKGQWNSTGCARVGGNSNFSICRCNHFSTFNILVATHQVQDNFTLKVVTYVGLSVSLVCLFLTIITFLLCRSLWSVSISLHLQLSICLFA
;
A
#
# COMPACT_ATOMS: atom_id res chain seq x y z
N GLY A 1 1.99 -27.81 -2.59
CA GLY A 1 1.30 -27.15 -1.47
C GLY A 1 2.29 -26.31 -0.71
N GLN A 2 2.06 -25.01 -0.58
CA GLN A 2 2.99 -24.08 0.08
C GLN A 2 2.81 -24.19 1.61
N LYS A 3 3.91 -24.39 2.35
CA LYS A 3 3.89 -24.61 3.81
C LYS A 3 4.53 -23.41 4.51
N LEU A 4 3.70 -22.59 5.16
CA LEU A 4 4.14 -21.55 6.10
C LEU A 4 4.93 -22.23 7.24
N SER A 5 6.20 -21.88 7.39
CA SER A 5 7.10 -22.42 8.42
C SER A 5 7.27 -21.44 9.57
N CYS A 6 7.08 -21.92 10.80
CA CYS A 6 7.33 -21.15 12.03
C CYS A 6 8.82 -21.14 12.33
N VAL A 7 9.48 -19.99 12.14
CA VAL A 7 10.90 -19.78 12.43
C VAL A 7 11.07 -18.49 13.23
N PHE A 8 12.17 -18.39 13.96
CA PHE A 8 12.57 -17.21 14.70
C PHE A 8 14.00 -16.82 14.33
N TRP A 9 14.35 -15.55 14.55
CA TRP A 9 15.72 -15.07 14.36
C TRP A 9 16.52 -15.34 15.63
N GLU A 10 17.52 -16.22 15.53
CA GLU A 10 18.45 -16.55 16.59
C GLU A 10 19.77 -15.78 16.38
N THR A 11 20.12 -14.91 17.32
CA THR A 11 21.42 -14.22 17.32
C THR A 11 22.47 -15.04 18.05
N THR A 12 23.34 -15.72 17.30
CA THR A 12 24.51 -16.44 17.83
C THR A 12 25.75 -15.56 17.65
N GLY A 13 26.05 -14.74 18.67
CA GLY A 13 27.19 -13.82 18.64
C GLY A 13 26.98 -12.64 17.69
N THR A 14 27.88 -12.45 16.72
CA THR A 14 27.83 -11.35 15.73
C THR A 14 27.04 -11.68 14.46
N LYS A 15 26.52 -12.91 14.34
CA LYS A 15 25.71 -13.36 13.21
C LYS A 15 24.35 -13.83 13.71
N GLY A 16 23.33 -13.59 12.90
CA GLY A 16 21.99 -14.12 13.16
C GLY A 16 21.61 -15.18 12.13
N GLN A 17 20.87 -16.19 12.58
CA GLN A 17 20.40 -17.31 11.79
C GLN A 17 18.89 -17.50 12.01
N TRP A 18 18.17 -17.87 10.95
CA TRP A 18 16.81 -18.38 11.09
C TRP A 18 16.82 -19.78 11.67
N ASN A 19 16.15 -19.99 12.80
CA ASN A 19 16.02 -21.29 13.44
C ASN A 19 14.54 -21.62 13.68
N SER A 20 14.17 -22.91 13.61
CA SER A 20 12.82 -23.41 13.94
C SER A 20 12.79 -24.15 15.29
N THR A 21 13.93 -24.27 15.96
CA THR A 21 14.07 -25.09 17.17
C THR A 21 13.18 -24.58 18.30
N GLY A 22 12.29 -25.44 18.80
CA GLY A 22 11.34 -25.07 19.85
C GLY A 22 10.15 -24.22 19.38
N CYS A 23 9.98 -24.02 18.07
CA CYS A 23 8.79 -23.41 17.46
C CYS A 23 7.98 -24.46 16.69
N ALA A 24 6.68 -24.51 16.94
CA ALA A 24 5.74 -25.39 16.24
C ALA A 24 4.52 -24.60 15.73
N ARG A 25 4.03 -24.98 14.54
CA ARG A 25 2.75 -24.48 14.05
C ARG A 25 1.63 -25.19 14.80
N VAL A 26 0.84 -24.44 15.54
CA VAL A 26 -0.25 -24.96 16.38
C VAL A 26 -1.62 -24.72 15.76
N GLY A 27 -1.69 -23.98 14.65
CA GLY A 27 -2.93 -23.79 13.91
C GLY A 27 -2.79 -22.83 12.73
N GLY A 28 -3.95 -22.36 12.26
CA GLY A 28 -4.08 -21.41 11.18
C GLY A 28 -4.41 -22.04 9.82
N ASN A 29 -4.95 -21.22 8.93
CA ASN A 29 -5.43 -21.62 7.60
C ASN A 29 -4.42 -21.25 6.49
N SER A 30 -4.83 -21.26 5.22
CA SER A 30 -4.00 -20.78 4.11
C SER A 30 -3.61 -19.29 4.22
N ASN A 31 -4.48 -18.48 4.85
CA ASN A 31 -4.30 -17.03 4.97
C ASN A 31 -3.55 -16.59 6.24
N PHE A 32 -3.45 -17.44 7.25
CA PHE A 32 -2.79 -17.10 8.51
C PHE A 32 -2.25 -18.35 9.18
N SER A 33 -1.07 -18.28 9.79
CA SER A 33 -0.48 -19.38 10.56
C SER A 33 -0.33 -19.00 12.03
N ILE A 34 -0.76 -19.86 12.94
CA ILE A 34 -0.55 -19.69 14.38
C ILE A 34 0.67 -20.52 14.78
N CYS A 35 1.68 -19.85 15.31
CA CYS A 35 2.92 -20.46 15.79
C CYS A 35 3.01 -20.35 17.31
N ARG A 36 3.52 -21.40 17.97
CA ARG A 36 3.85 -21.40 19.40
C ARG A 36 5.32 -21.76 19.54
N CYS A 37 6.06 -20.96 20.29
CA CYS A 37 7.46 -21.20 20.58
C CYS A 37 7.67 -21.26 22.09
N ASN A 38 8.60 -22.10 22.55
CA ASN A 38 8.91 -22.27 23.97
C ASN A 38 10.07 -21.37 24.46
N HIS A 39 10.47 -20.37 23.67
CA HIS A 39 11.54 -19.44 23.99
C HIS A 39 11.09 -17.99 23.75
N PHE A 40 11.75 -17.05 24.44
CA PHE A 40 11.50 -15.62 24.28
C PHE A 40 12.17 -15.15 22.99
N SER A 41 11.40 -14.94 21.92
CA SER A 41 11.91 -14.35 20.68
C SER A 41 11.09 -13.11 20.32
N THR A 42 11.74 -12.12 19.70
CA THR A 42 11.05 -11.02 19.03
C THR A 42 10.22 -11.63 17.90
N PHE A 43 8.91 -11.79 18.14
CA PHE A 43 7.97 -12.37 17.19
C PHE A 43 7.73 -11.41 16.02
N ASN A 44 8.73 -11.23 15.16
CA ASN A 44 8.44 -10.83 13.79
C ASN A 44 7.88 -12.07 13.11
N ILE A 45 6.55 -12.10 12.93
CA ILE A 45 5.93 -13.04 12.01
C ILE A 45 6.57 -12.73 10.66
N LEU A 46 7.52 -13.59 10.23
CA LEU A 46 7.97 -13.61 8.86
C LEU A 46 6.78 -14.14 8.05
N VAL A 47 5.85 -13.23 7.73
CA VAL A 47 4.90 -13.46 6.67
C VAL A 47 5.78 -13.65 5.46
N ALA A 48 5.86 -14.88 4.95
CA ALA A 48 6.43 -15.11 3.64
C ALA A 48 5.59 -14.28 2.68
N THR A 49 6.02 -13.04 2.42
CA THR A 49 5.45 -12.12 1.45
C THR A 49 5.81 -12.62 0.07
N HIS A 50 5.43 -13.85 -0.26
CA HIS A 50 5.63 -14.35 -1.61
C HIS A 50 4.33 -14.64 -2.29
N GLN A 51 4.20 -13.90 -3.39
CA GLN A 51 3.01 -13.71 -4.18
C GLN A 51 1.93 -13.08 -3.30
N VAL A 52 2.05 -11.78 -3.04
CA VAL A 52 0.86 -10.94 -3.27
C VAL A 52 0.40 -11.41 -4.62
N GLN A 53 -0.60 -12.30 -4.64
CA GLN A 53 -1.24 -12.80 -5.86
C GLN A 53 -1.27 -11.58 -6.75
N ASP A 54 -0.58 -11.61 -7.88
CA ASP A 54 -0.34 -10.44 -8.72
C ASP A 54 -1.74 -9.96 -9.12
N ASN A 55 -2.33 -9.17 -8.24
CA ASN A 55 -3.76 -8.95 -8.18
C ASN A 55 -3.88 -7.82 -9.16
N PHE A 56 -3.87 -8.22 -10.43
CA PHE A 56 -3.93 -7.36 -11.57
C PHE A 56 -5.02 -6.31 -11.34
N THR A 57 -6.13 -6.71 -10.71
CA THR A 57 -7.17 -5.84 -10.17
C THR A 57 -6.67 -4.71 -9.25
N LEU A 58 -5.91 -4.99 -8.19
CA LEU A 58 -5.37 -3.97 -7.28
C LEU A 58 -4.35 -3.05 -7.97
N LYS A 59 -3.50 -3.62 -8.85
CA LYS A 59 -2.56 -2.83 -9.67
C LYS A 59 -3.30 -1.91 -10.64
N VAL A 60 -4.33 -2.42 -11.34
CA VAL A 60 -5.17 -1.67 -12.27
C VAL A 60 -5.92 -0.57 -11.53
N VAL A 61 -6.55 -0.88 -10.39
CA VAL A 61 -7.26 0.13 -9.58
C VAL A 61 -6.32 1.24 -9.11
N THR A 62 -5.11 0.88 -8.65
CA THR A 62 -4.10 1.87 -8.21
C THR A 62 -3.61 2.72 -9.38
N TYR A 63 -3.35 2.11 -10.53
CA TYR A 63 -2.88 2.82 -11.72
C TYR A 63 -3.95 3.76 -12.30
N VAL A 64 -5.20 3.28 -12.39
CA VAL A 64 -6.34 4.10 -12.81
C VAL A 64 -6.56 5.24 -11.83
N GLY A 65 -6.58 4.97 -10.53
CA GLY A 65 -6.71 6.01 -9.51
C GLY A 65 -5.61 7.07 -9.61
N LEU A 66 -4.35 6.65 -9.74
CA LEU A 66 -3.21 7.54 -9.89
C LEU A 66 -3.34 8.40 -11.16
N SER A 67 -3.71 7.80 -12.29
CA SER A 67 -3.89 8.52 -13.56
C SER A 67 -4.98 9.58 -13.46
N VAL A 68 -6.13 9.25 -12.86
CA VAL A 68 -7.25 10.20 -12.66
C VAL A 68 -6.82 11.34 -11.74
N SER A 69 -6.15 11.04 -10.62
CA SER A 69 -5.64 12.07 -9.71
C SER A 69 -4.64 13.01 -10.40
N LEU A 70 -3.72 12.47 -11.20
CA LEU A 70 -2.75 13.27 -11.95
C LEU A 70 -3.42 14.16 -13.01
N VAL A 71 -4.40 13.62 -13.74
CA VAL A 71 -5.18 14.39 -14.72
C VAL A 71 -5.98 15.50 -14.02
N CYS A 72 -6.68 15.19 -12.93
CA CYS A 72 -7.40 16.19 -12.13
C CYS A 72 -6.45 17.27 -11.59
N LEU A 73 -5.28 16.89 -11.07
CA LEU A 73 -4.28 17.83 -10.59
C LEU A 73 -3.79 18.75 -11.72
N PHE A 74 -3.48 18.18 -12.88
CA PHE A 74 -3.02 18.92 -14.05
C PHE A 74 -4.09 19.91 -14.54
N LEU A 75 -5.35 19.46 -14.65
CA LEU A 75 -6.48 20.32 -14.98
C LEU A 75 -6.67 21.44 -13.95
N THR A 76 -6.50 21.14 -12.66
CA THR A 76 -6.58 22.14 -11.59
C THR A 76 -5.46 23.17 -11.69
N ILE A 77 -4.22 22.73 -11.97
CA ILE A 77 -3.06 23.62 -12.17
C ILE A 77 -3.26 24.49 -13.41
N ILE A 78 -3.68 23.92 -14.53
CA ILE A 78 -4.01 24.67 -15.74
C ILE A 78 -5.10 25.67 -15.44
N THR A 79 -6.18 25.25 -14.78
CA THR A 79 -7.29 26.13 -14.42
C THR A 79 -6.81 27.24 -13.50
N PHE A 80 -5.91 26.98 -12.55
CA PHE A 80 -5.34 28.00 -11.68
C PHE A 80 -4.43 28.98 -12.43
N LEU A 81 -3.57 28.49 -13.34
CA LEU A 81 -2.70 29.33 -14.15
C LEU A 81 -3.46 30.16 -15.18
N LEU A 82 -4.43 29.54 -15.86
CA LEU A 82 -5.35 30.20 -16.75
C LEU A 82 -6.21 31.18 -15.96
N CYS A 83 -6.77 30.81 -14.81
CA CYS A 83 -7.54 31.72 -13.95
C CYS A 83 -6.67 32.88 -13.46
N ARG A 84 -5.39 32.69 -13.13
CA ARG A 84 -4.47 33.79 -12.77
C ARG A 84 -4.18 34.70 -13.97
N SER A 85 -3.96 34.12 -15.15
CA SER A 85 -3.76 34.87 -16.40
C SER A 85 -5.04 35.56 -16.89
N LEU A 86 -6.20 34.95 -16.61
CA LEU A 86 -7.53 35.41 -16.97
C LEU A 86 -8.10 36.34 -15.91
N TRP A 87 -7.66 36.34 -14.65
CA TRP A 87 -8.08 37.32 -13.63
C TRP A 87 -7.49 38.69 -13.93
N SER A 88 -6.35 38.73 -14.63
CA SER A 88 -5.87 39.91 -15.36
C SER A 88 -6.79 40.35 -16.52
N VAL A 89 -7.79 39.54 -16.90
CA VAL A 89 -8.67 39.68 -18.09
C VAL A 89 -10.19 39.56 -17.77
N SER A 90 -10.64 39.12 -16.58
CA SER A 90 -11.95 38.46 -16.47
C SER A 90 -12.71 38.70 -15.15
N ILE A 91 -13.51 39.76 -15.16
CA ILE A 91 -14.84 39.81 -14.53
C ILE A 91 -15.81 38.79 -15.19
N SER A 92 -15.46 38.23 -16.38
CA SER A 92 -16.26 37.25 -17.14
C SER A 92 -16.24 35.82 -16.58
N LEU A 93 -15.20 35.43 -15.81
CA LEU A 93 -15.02 34.10 -15.22
C LEU A 93 -15.98 33.75 -14.06
N HIS A 94 -16.61 34.74 -13.44
CA HIS A 94 -17.52 34.54 -12.30
C HIS A 94 -18.73 33.65 -12.62
N LEU A 95 -19.10 33.52 -13.90
CA LEU A 95 -20.26 32.74 -14.34
C LEU A 95 -19.96 31.26 -14.59
N GLN A 96 -18.73 30.90 -14.99
CA GLN A 96 -18.37 29.51 -15.27
C GLN A 96 -17.99 28.72 -14.00
N LEU A 97 -17.51 29.43 -12.97
CA LEU A 97 -17.10 28.83 -11.70
C LEU A 97 -18.29 28.36 -10.84
N SER A 98 -19.40 29.11 -10.87
CA SER A 98 -20.62 28.78 -10.12
C SER A 98 -21.31 27.51 -10.64
N ILE A 99 -21.18 27.21 -11.93
CA ILE A 99 -21.77 26.02 -12.56
C ILE A 99 -20.94 24.76 -12.26
N CYS A 100 -19.60 24.85 -12.32
CA CYS A 100 -18.72 23.71 -12.01
C CYS A 100 -18.64 23.36 -10.52
N LEU A 101 -19.07 24.26 -9.63
CA LEU A 101 -19.09 24.02 -8.18
C LEU A 101 -20.45 23.50 -7.69
N PHE A 102 -21.48 23.57 -8.55
CA PHE A 102 -22.82 23.05 -8.27
C PHE A 102 -23.04 21.64 -8.82
N ALA A 103 -22.24 21.20 -9.80
CA ALA A 103 -22.20 19.83 -10.30
C ALA A 103 -21.15 18.99 -9.56
#